data_AF-K3WNN7-F1
#
_entry.id   AF-K3WNN7-F1
#
_cell.length_a   1.000
_cell.length_b   1.000
_cell.length_c   1.000
_cell.angle_alpha   90.00
_cell.angle_beta   90.00
_cell.angle_gamma   90.00
#
_symmetry.space_group_name_H-M   'P 1'
#
loop_
_entity.id
_entity.type
_entity.pdbx_description
1 polymer ?
#
loop_
_entity_poly.entity_id
_entity_poly.type
_entity_poly.pdbx_seq_one_letter_code
_entity_poly.pdbx_strand_id
1 'polypeptide(L)'
;MTPFRNYVQPSHDAEFPAEKGRYHLYVTLAVLYMKGLDDVVGVSVAHPIFQFTKPDDPNDQHKGWTFVDPAVDATFVGEPGTNKFT
;
A
#
# COMPACT_ATOMS: atom_id res chain seq x y z
N MET A 1 -16.20 -11.04 2.99
CA MET A 1 -14.73 -11.27 2.91
C MET A 1 -14.23 -11.49 4.33
N THR A 2 -13.53 -12.60 4.61
CA THR A 2 -13.05 -12.92 5.96
C THR A 2 -11.69 -12.26 6.18
N PRO A 3 -11.50 -11.50 7.28
CA PRO A 3 -10.21 -10.88 7.54
C PRO A 3 -9.16 -11.92 7.94
N PHE A 4 -7.91 -11.68 7.57
CA PHE A 4 -6.77 -12.39 8.14
C PHE A 4 -6.54 -11.90 9.57
N ARG A 5 -6.43 -12.82 10.54
CA ARG A 5 -6.29 -12.51 11.98
C ARG A 5 -5.15 -13.28 12.66
N ASN A 6 -4.13 -13.65 11.89
CA ASN A 6 -2.95 -14.34 12.39
C ASN A 6 -2.00 -13.36 13.10
N TYR A 7 -1.08 -13.88 13.89
CA TYR A 7 -0.11 -13.09 14.65
C TYR A 7 1.31 -13.50 14.31
N VAL A 8 2.19 -12.51 14.16
CA VAL A 8 3.64 -12.72 14.15
C VAL A 8 4.11 -12.96 15.59
N GLN A 9 4.93 -13.98 15.80
CA GLN A 9 5.35 -14.42 17.13
C GLN A 9 6.88 -14.53 17.23
N PRO A 10 7.48 -14.38 18.43
CA PRO A 10 8.94 -14.43 18.60
C PRO A 10 9.53 -15.83 18.48
N SER A 11 8.72 -16.87 18.66
CA SER A 11 9.18 -18.25 18.59
C SER A 11 9.60 -18.62 17.17
N HIS A 12 10.74 -19.28 17.01
CA HIS A 12 11.22 -19.78 15.72
C HIS A 12 10.31 -20.88 15.15
N ASP A 13 9.63 -21.63 16.02
CA ASP A 13 8.71 -22.71 15.62
C ASP A 13 7.27 -22.22 15.43
N ALA A 14 7.02 -20.91 15.48
CA ALA A 14 5.70 -20.34 15.19
C ALA A 14 5.36 -20.48 13.70
N GLU A 15 4.06 -20.47 13.39
CA GLU A 15 3.58 -20.41 11.99
C GLU A 15 4.09 -19.14 11.29
N PHE A 16 4.15 -18.02 12.03
CA PHE A 16 4.67 -16.73 11.58
C PHE A 16 5.76 -16.23 12.55
N PRO A 17 7.01 -16.73 12.46
CA PRO A 17 8.11 -16.33 13.33
C PRO A 17 8.65 -14.94 12.97
N ALA A 18 9.11 -14.16 13.94
CA ALA A 18 9.59 -12.79 13.79
C ALA A 18 11.02 -12.71 13.19
N GLU A 19 11.13 -12.97 11.89
CA GLU A 19 12.41 -13.00 11.16
C GLU A 19 12.66 -11.73 10.32
N LYS A 20 13.91 -11.26 10.31
CA LYS A 20 14.34 -10.10 9.51
C LYS A 20 14.17 -10.38 8.02
N GLY A 21 13.53 -9.45 7.30
CA GLY A 21 13.31 -9.55 5.85
C GLY A 21 12.18 -10.50 5.42
N ARG A 22 11.45 -11.13 6.36
CA ARG A 22 10.36 -12.06 6.02
C ARG A 22 9.02 -11.39 5.77
N TYR A 23 8.79 -10.23 6.40
CA TYR A 23 7.53 -9.52 6.31
C TYR A 23 7.69 -8.22 5.52
N HIS A 24 6.62 -7.90 4.79
CA HIS A 24 6.51 -6.66 4.04
C HIS A 24 5.17 -6.00 4.35
N LEU A 25 5.19 -4.69 4.56
CA LEU A 25 4.05 -3.93 5.01
C LEU A 25 3.57 -2.98 3.91
N TYR A 26 2.32 -3.17 3.51
CA TYR A 26 1.62 -2.31 2.55
C TYR A 26 0.72 -1.32 3.31
N VAL A 27 1.01 -0.02 3.22
CA VAL A 27 0.29 1.04 3.96
C VAL A 27 0.12 2.30 3.12
N THR A 28 -0.79 3.19 3.52
CA THR A 28 -1.06 4.47 2.80
C THR A 28 -0.64 5.69 3.59
N LEU A 29 -0.30 5.51 4.86
CA LEU A 29 0.27 6.53 5.73
C LEU A 29 1.46 5.92 6.47
N ALA A 30 2.59 6.60 6.45
CA ALA A 30 3.86 6.08 6.94
C ALA A 30 3.99 6.18 8.47
N VAL A 31 3.04 5.64 9.22
CA VAL A 31 3.04 5.64 10.69
C VAL A 31 4.15 4.73 11.27
N LEU A 32 4.78 3.90 10.44
CA LEU A 32 5.80 2.92 10.82
C LEU A 32 7.16 3.51 11.20
N TYR A 33 7.54 4.66 10.62
CA TYR A 33 8.87 5.25 10.86
C TYR A 33 9.12 5.57 12.34
N MET A 34 8.09 5.57 13.18
CA MET A 34 8.19 5.88 14.61
C MET A 34 8.64 4.69 15.48
N LYS A 35 8.76 3.47 14.94
CA LYS A 35 9.15 2.27 15.73
C LYS A 35 10.55 1.72 15.45
N GLY A 36 11.31 2.29 14.51
CA GLY A 36 12.67 1.83 14.18
C GLY A 36 12.73 0.41 13.60
N LEU A 37 11.71 0.00 12.84
CA LEU A 37 11.62 -1.31 12.18
C LEU A 37 11.98 -1.24 10.68
N ASP A 38 12.43 -0.08 10.22
CA ASP A 38 12.74 0.24 8.84
C ASP A 38 13.89 -0.61 8.27
N ASP A 39 14.76 -1.16 9.11
CA ASP A 39 15.82 -2.08 8.70
C ASP A 39 15.40 -3.57 8.76
N VAL A 40 14.22 -3.89 9.32
CA VAL A 40 13.76 -5.29 9.55
C VAL A 40 12.60 -5.68 8.64
N VAL A 41 11.67 -4.75 8.40
CA VAL A 41 10.43 -5.00 7.65
C VAL A 41 10.41 -4.08 6.43
N GLY A 42 10.28 -4.68 5.25
CA GLY A 42 10.13 -3.89 4.02
C GLY A 42 8.80 -3.13 4.05
N VAL A 43 8.79 -1.91 3.51
CA VAL A 43 7.58 -1.08 3.47
C VAL A 43 7.34 -0.61 2.04
N SER A 44 6.12 -0.81 1.55
CA SER A 44 5.65 -0.20 0.31
C SER A 44 4.46 0.70 0.64
N VAL A 45 4.60 1.97 0.27
CA VAL A 45 3.57 2.98 0.51
C VAL A 45 2.69 3.09 -0.74
N ALA A 46 1.41 2.75 -0.60
CA ALA A 46 0.44 2.91 -1.67
C ALA A 46 0.00 4.38 -1.78
N HIS A 47 -0.50 4.75 -2.96
CA HIS A 47 -1.00 6.08 -3.24
C HIS A 47 -2.14 6.45 -2.27
N PRO A 48 -2.12 7.64 -1.64
CA PRO A 48 -3.08 8.00 -0.60
C PRO A 48 -4.51 8.23 -1.12
N ILE A 49 -4.68 8.36 -2.44
CA ILE A 49 -5.97 8.56 -3.10
C ILE A 49 -6.27 7.35 -3.98
N PHE A 50 -7.45 6.75 -3.83
CA PHE A 50 -7.87 5.61 -4.65
C PHE A 50 -7.81 5.92 -6.14
N GLN A 51 -7.24 4.99 -6.89
CA GLN A 51 -7.15 5.02 -8.35
C GLN A 51 -7.90 3.82 -8.94
N PHE A 52 -8.16 3.85 -10.25
CA PHE A 52 -8.67 2.67 -10.95
C PHE A 52 -7.64 1.55 -10.88
N THR A 53 -8.03 0.39 -10.37
CA THR A 53 -7.11 -0.77 -10.26
C THR A 53 -7.03 -1.59 -11.54
N LYS A 54 -7.97 -1.36 -12.47
CA LYS A 54 -7.98 -1.90 -13.84
C LYS A 54 -8.18 -0.78 -14.86
N PRO A 55 -7.17 0.07 -15.08
CA PRO A 55 -7.30 1.23 -15.96
C PRO A 55 -7.63 0.87 -17.42
N ASP A 56 -7.32 -0.35 -17.86
CA ASP A 56 -7.57 -0.83 -19.22
C ASP A 56 -8.99 -1.37 -19.45
N ASP A 57 -9.81 -1.53 -18.39
CA ASP A 57 -11.20 -1.96 -18.51
C ASP A 57 -12.15 -0.79 -18.23
N PRO A 58 -12.71 -0.15 -19.28
CA PRO A 58 -13.58 1.02 -19.11
C PRO A 58 -14.92 0.70 -18.42
N ASN A 59 -15.28 -0.59 -18.29
CA ASN A 59 -16.48 -1.01 -17.57
C ASN A 59 -16.21 -1.27 -16.10
N ASP A 60 -14.95 -1.35 -15.67
CA ASP A 60 -14.58 -1.53 -14.28
C ASP A 60 -14.45 -0.17 -13.57
N GLN A 61 -15.49 0.21 -12.83
CA GLN A 61 -15.49 1.43 -12.03
C GLN A 61 -14.80 1.26 -10.67
N HIS A 62 -14.23 0.09 -10.36
CA HIS A 62 -13.60 -0.16 -9.08
C HIS A 62 -12.37 0.72 -8.88
N LYS A 63 -12.36 1.44 -7.76
CA LYS A 63 -11.22 2.23 -7.30
C LYS A 63 -10.68 1.67 -5.99
N GLY A 64 -9.36 1.60 -5.87
CA GLY A 64 -8.68 1.04 -4.71
C GLY A 64 -7.27 1.56 -4.54
N TRP A 65 -6.53 0.97 -3.61
CA TRP A 65 -5.13 1.29 -3.37
C TRP A 65 -4.26 0.83 -4.54
N THR A 66 -3.43 1.73 -5.06
CA THR A 66 -2.46 1.45 -6.12
C THR A 66 -1.06 1.87 -5.69
N PHE A 67 -0.04 1.22 -6.26
CA PHE A 67 1.33 1.75 -6.23
C PHE A 67 1.53 2.55 -7.51
N VAL A 68 2.10 3.75 -7.37
CA VAL A 68 2.41 4.63 -8.49
C VAL A 68 3.91 4.92 -8.46
N ASP A 69 4.51 5.09 -9.62
CA ASP A 69 5.88 5.57 -9.73
C ASP A 69 5.89 7.08 -9.48
N PRO A 70 6.44 7.56 -8.34
CA PRO A 70 6.42 8.98 -8.00
C PRO A 70 7.22 9.84 -8.99
N ALA A 71 8.07 9.25 -9.85
CA ALA A 71 8.85 9.98 -10.85
C ALA A 71 8.04 10.31 -12.12
N VAL A 72 7.00 9.52 -12.44
CA VAL A 72 6.23 9.68 -13.69
C VAL A 72 4.73 9.83 -13.47
N ASP A 73 4.21 9.35 -12.34
CA ASP A 73 2.80 9.41 -12.02
C ASP A 73 2.50 10.66 -11.18
N ALA A 74 1.52 11.43 -11.62
CA ALA A 74 1.04 12.57 -10.85
C ALA A 74 0.45 12.08 -9.52
N THR A 75 0.81 12.73 -8.42
CA THR A 75 0.23 12.53 -7.08
C THR A 75 -1.28 12.82 -7.01
N PHE A 76 -1.86 13.28 -8.11
CA PHE A 76 -3.29 13.48 -8.31
C PHE A 76 -3.64 13.37 -9.79
N VAL A 77 -4.32 12.28 -10.17
CA VAL A 77 -5.11 12.23 -11.40
C VAL A 77 -6.56 12.42 -10.99
N GLY A 78 -7.02 13.67 -10.99
CA GLY A 78 -8.45 13.99 -10.91
C GLY A 78 -9.20 13.37 -12.09
N GLU A 79 -10.52 13.30 -12.01
CA GLU A 79 -11.35 12.87 -13.16
C GLU A 79 -10.87 13.56 -14.45
N PRO A 80 -10.79 12.84 -15.58
CA PRO A 80 -10.43 13.45 -16.85
C PRO A 80 -11.53 14.46 -17.23
N GLY A 81 -11.39 15.71 -16.81
CA GLY A 81 -12.37 16.76 -17.06
C GLY A 81 -12.38 17.99 -16.14
N THR A 82 -11.76 17.97 -14.95
CA THR A 82 -12.01 19.06 -13.97
C THR A 82 -10.77 19.63 -13.27
N ASN A 83 -9.61 19.64 -13.90
CA ASN A 83 -8.46 20.42 -13.40
C ASN A 83 -8.49 21.86 -13.94
N LYS A 84 -9.42 22.69 -13.46
CA LYS A 84 -9.33 24.15 -13.54
C LYS A 84 -9.09 24.71 -12.15
N PHE A 85 -7.81 24.90 -11.80
CA PHE A 85 -7.44 25.79 -10.70
C PHE A 85 -7.37 27.21 -11.28
N THR A 86 -8.38 28.03 -10.97
CA THR A 86 -8.36 29.49 -11.10
C THR A 86 -8.32 30.08 -9.69
#